data_AF-A0A967EL42-F1
#
_entry.id   AF-A0A967EL42-F1
#
_cell.length_a   1.000
_cell.length_b   1.000
_cell.length_c   1.000
_cell.angle_alpha   90.00
_cell.angle_beta   90.00
_cell.angle_gamma   90.00
#
_symmetry.space_group_name_H-M   'P 1'
#
loop_
_entity.id
_entity.type
_entity.pdbx_description
1 polymer ?
#
loop_
_entity_poly.entity_id
_entity_poly.type
_entity_poly.pdbx_seq_one_letter_code
_entity_poly.pdbx_strand_id
1 'polypeptide(L)'
;ALRLFDKQRILDAGILAIILGLQLQRAHVQIAYYTWLLLGALFLYKTILYLINKEFRNKAIIGSTLFIMTIILALGISALIYLPSLQYSTESIRSVGQPGSASYDYATSWSFHPKEMLTFLIPSAYGFGGQTYWGKMPFTDYPNYMGIIFLLLAVFALIKKHNNIVWFLAGTTLIALLISFGRHFSFMYNLFYDFAPYFSKFRIPSMILILVQFNTIILASYGLEKLVEHNWKEIPKWFWWITGIIGFTFLILLLGGGWLREIVSNGFTQPSTQDPRFVEVLNNLRWKIWIKDTWLMMLFIIGLFGTFFLFIKDKISKVVLIAIVGVLSIIDLGVVDHKIVQPEQNSGRTSQLVSSKAIKRYFQPDKITKFLTDDETAYRVYPIGRLFGESRLQAFGIESVGGYHPAKLGIYNRFLANTNNISTLPLMRMMNIHYILSPQIINHPDLKQVLTDKMQTGLGKIPIWIYSLSNNMPRAWFVDEVEVIIDENALWQNLLSETFDPKQIAYINEPFTEQSISNGEIVSAEYSPNYIKIETKNSERGFLVVSEVYYPLRWKATIDGKAVKTYQTNGIVRGIEVPAGEHIIEFKYDKTIFHKGILISILSFIVAIGLIGIGLIKNKKSDELV
;
A
#
# COMPACT_ATOMS: atom_id res chain seq x y z
N ALA A 1 -0.74 -24.76 -8.01
CA ALA A 1 -2.10 -24.92 -8.58
C ALA A 1 -2.17 -25.95 -9.69
N LEU A 2 -1.44 -25.83 -10.81
CA LEU A 2 -1.50 -26.84 -11.90
C LEU A 2 -1.27 -28.28 -11.41
N ARG A 3 -0.18 -28.51 -10.66
CA ARG A 3 0.09 -29.82 -10.01
C ARG A 3 -1.06 -30.32 -9.13
N LEU A 4 -1.76 -29.43 -8.43
CA LEU A 4 -2.90 -29.80 -7.59
C LEU A 4 -4.04 -30.38 -8.44
N PHE A 5 -4.37 -29.72 -9.55
CA PHE A 5 -5.44 -30.18 -10.44
C PHE A 5 -5.05 -31.42 -11.24
N ASP A 6 -3.81 -31.45 -11.75
CA ASP A 6 -3.35 -32.51 -12.63
C ASP A 6 -3.02 -33.80 -11.85
N LYS A 7 -2.41 -33.69 -10.65
CA LYS A 7 -1.99 -34.85 -9.83
C LYS A 7 -2.87 -35.12 -8.61
N GLN A 8 -3.66 -34.16 -8.13
CA GLN A 8 -4.63 -34.33 -7.03
C GLN A 8 -4.03 -34.84 -5.71
N ARG A 9 -2.77 -34.45 -5.43
CA ARG A 9 -2.07 -34.88 -4.22
C ARG A 9 -2.29 -33.90 -3.09
N ILE A 10 -2.54 -34.44 -1.89
CA ILE A 10 -2.66 -33.68 -0.64
C ILE A 10 -1.38 -32.87 -0.34
N LEU A 11 -0.20 -33.41 -0.72
CA LEU A 11 1.08 -32.70 -0.69
C LEU A 11 1.01 -31.35 -1.42
N ASP A 12 0.49 -31.36 -2.65
CA ASP A 12 0.42 -30.15 -3.48
C ASP A 12 -0.58 -29.13 -2.90
N ALA A 13 -1.60 -29.59 -2.15
CA ALA A 13 -2.54 -28.74 -1.42
C ALA A 13 -1.85 -28.03 -0.24
N GLY A 14 -1.10 -28.79 0.57
CA GLY A 14 -0.34 -28.24 1.70
C GLY A 14 0.71 -27.21 1.27
N ILE A 15 1.48 -27.51 0.22
CA ILE A 15 2.47 -26.56 -0.33
C ILE A 15 1.78 -25.29 -0.83
N LEU A 16 0.68 -25.43 -1.59
CA LEU A 16 -0.04 -24.28 -2.12
C LEU A 16 -0.65 -23.44 -0.99
N ALA A 17 -1.16 -24.05 0.08
CA ALA A 17 -1.74 -23.36 1.22
C ALA A 17 -0.71 -22.49 1.93
N ILE A 18 0.50 -23.02 2.15
CA ILE A 18 1.61 -22.27 2.75
C ILE A 18 2.01 -21.09 1.86
N ILE A 19 2.20 -21.30 0.56
CA ILE A 19 2.59 -20.24 -0.37
C ILE A 19 1.56 -19.10 -0.37
N LEU A 20 0.27 -19.44 -0.47
CA LEU A 20 -0.82 -18.45 -0.49
C LEU A 20 -1.00 -17.77 0.87
N GLY A 21 -0.87 -18.51 1.97
CA GLY A 21 -0.93 -17.97 3.33
C GLY A 21 0.21 -16.98 3.60
N LEU A 22 1.45 -17.33 3.24
CA LEU A 22 2.62 -16.46 3.35
C LEU A 22 2.50 -15.20 2.48
N GLN A 23 1.90 -15.34 1.29
CA GLN A 23 1.64 -14.21 0.42
C GLN A 23 0.72 -13.18 1.09
N LEU A 24 -0.37 -13.63 1.73
CA LEU A 24 -1.24 -12.76 2.51
C LEU A 24 -0.53 -12.18 3.75
N GLN A 25 0.35 -12.95 4.41
CA GLN A 25 1.10 -12.44 5.57
C GLN A 25 2.01 -11.24 5.26
N ARG A 26 2.34 -10.97 3.99
CA ARG A 26 3.06 -9.74 3.60
C ARG A 26 2.20 -8.46 3.72
N ALA A 27 0.94 -8.57 4.14
CA ALA A 27 0.00 -7.48 4.40
C ALA A 27 -0.31 -6.57 3.20
N HIS A 28 0.07 -6.99 1.98
CA HIS A 28 -0.26 -6.29 0.73
C HIS A 28 -1.42 -6.99 0.00
N VAL A 29 -2.61 -6.87 0.58
CA VAL A 29 -3.83 -7.61 0.18
C VAL A 29 -4.13 -7.54 -1.31
N GLN A 30 -3.95 -6.37 -1.94
CA GLN A 30 -4.31 -6.14 -3.34
C GLN A 30 -3.51 -7.02 -4.31
N ILE A 31 -2.21 -7.22 -4.07
CA ILE A 31 -1.37 -8.07 -4.93
C ILE A 31 -1.73 -9.54 -4.74
N ALA A 32 -1.94 -9.96 -3.49
CA ALA A 32 -2.44 -11.29 -3.20
C ALA A 32 -3.79 -11.54 -3.89
N TYR A 33 -4.72 -10.59 -3.79
CA TYR A 33 -6.03 -10.65 -4.45
C TYR A 33 -5.92 -10.89 -5.95
N TYR A 34 -5.07 -10.13 -6.66
CA TYR A 34 -4.91 -10.34 -8.11
C TYR A 34 -4.34 -11.72 -8.45
N THR A 35 -3.33 -12.19 -7.74
CA THR A 35 -2.81 -13.54 -7.98
C THR A 35 -3.83 -14.62 -7.64
N TRP A 36 -4.63 -14.43 -6.58
CA TRP A 36 -5.70 -15.36 -6.21
C TRP A 36 -6.86 -15.31 -7.20
N LEU A 37 -7.13 -14.17 -7.82
CA LEU A 37 -8.08 -14.02 -8.92
C LEU A 37 -7.64 -14.86 -10.12
N LEU A 38 -6.36 -14.79 -10.51
CA LEU A 38 -5.81 -15.64 -11.58
C LEU A 38 -5.89 -17.13 -11.22
N LEU A 39 -5.59 -17.49 -9.96
CA LEU A 39 -5.72 -18.86 -9.48
C LEU A 39 -7.18 -19.35 -9.45
N GLY A 40 -8.12 -18.49 -9.06
CA GLY A 40 -9.55 -18.76 -9.09
C GLY A 40 -10.05 -18.94 -10.52
N ALA A 41 -9.61 -18.09 -11.46
CA ALA A 41 -9.90 -18.26 -12.88
C ALA A 41 -9.35 -19.59 -13.43
N LEU A 42 -8.12 -19.96 -13.04
CA LEU A 42 -7.52 -21.25 -13.43
C LEU A 42 -8.28 -22.44 -12.84
N PHE A 43 -8.71 -22.32 -11.58
CA PHE A 43 -9.56 -23.31 -10.92
C PHE A 43 -10.87 -23.50 -11.67
N LEU A 44 -11.62 -22.42 -11.90
CA LEU A 44 -12.90 -22.48 -12.62
C LEU A 44 -12.70 -23.07 -14.02
N TYR A 45 -11.67 -22.63 -14.74
CA TYR A 45 -11.34 -23.15 -16.07
C TYR A 45 -11.12 -24.68 -16.06
N LYS A 46 -10.25 -25.19 -15.18
CA LYS A 46 -9.95 -26.63 -15.06
C LYS A 46 -11.18 -27.43 -14.62
N THR A 47 -11.94 -26.91 -13.66
CA THR A 47 -13.15 -27.57 -13.16
C THR A 47 -14.21 -27.68 -14.25
N ILE A 48 -14.47 -26.61 -15.01
CA ILE A 48 -15.41 -26.62 -16.13
C ILE A 48 -14.98 -27.65 -17.19
N LEU A 49 -13.70 -27.67 -17.57
CA LEU A 49 -13.18 -28.67 -18.52
C LEU A 49 -13.41 -30.12 -18.05
N TYR A 50 -13.17 -30.40 -16.77
CA TYR A 50 -13.39 -31.74 -16.20
C TYR A 50 -14.86 -32.09 -16.00
N LEU A 51 -15.75 -31.11 -15.81
CA LEU A 51 -17.19 -31.36 -15.67
C LEU A 51 -17.88 -31.63 -17.01
N ILE A 52 -17.43 -30.95 -18.08
CA ILE A 52 -17.91 -31.17 -19.45
C ILE A 52 -17.57 -32.60 -19.90
N ASN A 53 -16.39 -33.11 -19.53
CA ASN A 53 -16.01 -34.48 -19.83
C ASN A 53 -16.46 -35.45 -18.72
N LYS A 54 -17.49 -36.27 -19.00
CA LYS A 54 -18.10 -37.18 -18.02
C LYS A 54 -17.11 -38.11 -17.31
N GLU A 55 -16.03 -38.52 -17.97
CA GLU A 55 -14.99 -39.40 -17.40
C GLU A 55 -14.16 -38.71 -16.31
N PHE A 56 -14.07 -37.38 -16.32
CA PHE A 56 -13.24 -36.60 -15.39
C PHE A 56 -14.04 -35.92 -14.27
N ARG A 57 -15.33 -36.21 -14.12
CA ARG A 57 -16.17 -35.62 -13.06
C ARG A 57 -15.63 -35.87 -11.64
N ASN A 58 -15.18 -37.09 -11.35
CA ASN A 58 -14.56 -37.41 -10.05
C ASN A 58 -13.28 -36.60 -9.82
N LYS A 59 -12.48 -36.39 -10.87
CA LYS A 59 -11.31 -35.51 -10.80
C LYS A 59 -11.73 -34.06 -10.50
N ALA A 60 -12.81 -33.56 -11.09
CA ALA A 60 -13.31 -32.22 -10.79
C ALA A 60 -13.66 -32.06 -9.30
N ILE A 61 -14.35 -33.04 -8.71
CA ILE A 61 -14.78 -33.01 -7.31
C ILE A 61 -13.57 -33.05 -6.36
N ILE A 62 -12.64 -33.99 -6.56
CA ILE A 62 -11.45 -34.12 -5.72
C ILE A 62 -10.58 -32.86 -5.82
N GLY A 63 -10.32 -32.39 -7.05
CA GLY A 63 -9.54 -31.18 -7.29
C GLY A 63 -10.16 -29.94 -6.64
N SER A 64 -11.49 -29.79 -6.73
CA SER A 64 -12.22 -28.69 -6.09
C SER A 64 -12.16 -28.75 -4.58
N THR A 65 -12.32 -29.94 -3.99
CA THR A 65 -12.24 -30.15 -2.54
C THR A 65 -10.85 -29.77 -2.03
N LEU A 66 -9.79 -30.25 -2.68
CA LEU A 66 -8.42 -29.91 -2.31
C LEU A 66 -8.13 -28.41 -2.48
N PHE A 67 -8.67 -27.78 -3.53
CA PHE A 67 -8.52 -26.34 -3.75
C PHE A 67 -9.22 -25.51 -2.68
N ILE A 68 -10.48 -25.83 -2.33
CA ILE A 68 -11.21 -25.14 -1.26
C ILE A 68 -10.49 -25.30 0.08
N MET A 69 -10.06 -26.51 0.42
CA MET A 69 -9.27 -26.77 1.62
C MET A 69 -7.97 -25.93 1.63
N THR A 70 -7.30 -25.82 0.49
CA THR A 70 -6.10 -24.98 0.33
C THR A 70 -6.39 -23.51 0.64
N ILE A 71 -7.49 -22.96 0.11
CA ILE A 71 -7.89 -21.56 0.35
C ILE A 71 -8.23 -21.33 1.82
N ILE A 72 -8.98 -22.25 2.45
CA ILE A 72 -9.32 -22.16 3.88
C ILE A 72 -8.05 -22.15 4.73
N LEU A 73 -7.10 -23.05 4.46
CA LEU A 73 -5.82 -23.09 5.18
C LEU A 73 -4.98 -21.83 4.93
N ALA A 74 -4.94 -21.31 3.71
CA ALA A 74 -4.21 -20.08 3.39
C ALA A 74 -4.80 -18.85 4.12
N LEU A 75 -6.13 -18.74 4.17
CA LEU A 75 -6.82 -17.70 4.95
C LEU A 75 -6.56 -17.88 6.45
N GLY A 76 -6.59 -19.12 6.93
CA GLY A 76 -6.26 -19.47 8.31
C GLY A 76 -4.84 -19.06 8.69
N ILE A 77 -3.83 -19.40 7.87
CA ILE A 77 -2.42 -19.03 8.07
C ILE A 77 -2.24 -17.51 8.17
N SER A 78 -3.03 -16.72 7.43
CA SER A 78 -2.94 -15.26 7.46
C SER A 78 -3.85 -14.59 8.52
N ALA A 79 -4.66 -15.36 9.25
CA ALA A 79 -5.63 -14.84 10.22
C ALA A 79 -5.04 -13.92 11.29
N LEU A 80 -3.76 -14.14 11.67
CA LEU A 80 -3.02 -13.28 12.60
C LEU A 80 -3.09 -11.78 12.23
N ILE A 81 -2.95 -11.47 10.94
CA ILE A 81 -2.91 -10.09 10.45
C ILE A 81 -4.32 -9.61 10.11
N TYR A 82 -5.10 -10.45 9.43
CA TYR A 82 -6.37 -10.02 8.85
C TYR A 82 -7.52 -9.96 9.84
N LEU A 83 -7.55 -10.84 10.85
CA LEU A 83 -8.67 -10.87 11.79
C LEU A 83 -8.75 -9.59 12.64
N PRO A 84 -7.65 -9.06 13.22
CA PRO A 84 -7.65 -7.73 13.83
C PRO A 84 -7.89 -6.61 12.81
N SER A 85 -7.27 -6.70 11.63
CA SER A 85 -7.36 -5.64 10.62
C SER A 85 -8.78 -5.46 10.07
N LEU A 86 -9.56 -6.53 9.94
CA LEU A 86 -10.95 -6.45 9.46
C LEU A 86 -11.82 -5.61 10.41
N GLN A 87 -11.71 -5.84 11.72
CA GLN A 87 -12.43 -5.05 12.72
C GLN A 87 -11.86 -3.63 12.86
N TYR A 88 -10.56 -3.45 12.73
CA TYR A 88 -9.97 -2.11 12.75
C TYR A 88 -10.38 -1.29 11.52
N SER A 89 -10.53 -1.94 10.35
CA SER A 89 -10.79 -1.25 9.09
C SER A 89 -12.11 -0.48 9.07
N THR A 90 -13.12 -0.94 9.84
CA THR A 90 -14.42 -0.28 9.97
C THR A 90 -14.33 1.05 10.74
N GLU A 91 -13.30 1.22 11.57
CA GLU A 91 -13.08 2.39 12.41
C GLU A 91 -11.98 3.32 11.85
N SER A 92 -11.42 2.97 10.69
CA SER A 92 -10.33 3.71 10.04
C SER A 92 -10.85 4.61 8.92
N ILE A 93 -10.00 5.50 8.40
CA ILE A 93 -10.27 6.29 7.17
C ILE A 93 -10.62 5.46 5.93
N ARG A 94 -10.46 4.13 5.99
CA ARG A 94 -10.80 3.19 4.92
C ARG A 94 -12.23 2.66 5.00
N SER A 95 -13.02 3.06 6.01
CA SER A 95 -14.45 2.76 6.08
C SER A 95 -15.23 3.57 5.03
N VAL A 96 -16.23 2.95 4.40
CA VAL A 96 -17.09 3.62 3.41
C VAL A 96 -17.82 4.81 4.08
N GLY A 97 -17.83 5.98 3.42
CA GLY A 97 -18.58 7.17 3.87
C GLY A 97 -17.77 8.20 4.66
N GLN A 98 -16.48 7.96 4.97
CA GLN A 98 -15.61 8.96 5.60
C GLN A 98 -14.98 9.91 4.54
N PRO A 99 -14.62 11.16 4.88
CA PRO A 99 -13.83 12.01 4.01
C PRO A 99 -12.50 11.32 3.63
N GLY A 100 -12.27 11.10 2.33
CA GLY A 100 -11.12 10.33 1.82
C GLY A 100 -11.33 8.81 1.73
N SER A 101 -12.56 8.32 1.99
CA SER A 101 -12.94 6.93 1.75
C SER A 101 -13.10 6.61 0.26
N ALA A 102 -13.28 5.32 -0.05
CA ALA A 102 -13.33 4.70 -1.38
C ALA A 102 -14.47 5.22 -2.29
N SER A 103 -14.45 6.52 -2.65
CA SER A 103 -15.22 7.02 -3.78
C SER A 103 -14.68 6.40 -5.06
N TYR A 104 -15.55 6.26 -6.07
CA TYR A 104 -15.17 5.73 -7.36
C TYR A 104 -13.97 6.49 -7.97
N ASP A 105 -13.94 7.81 -7.80
CA ASP A 105 -12.83 8.66 -8.26
C ASP A 105 -11.52 8.37 -7.50
N TYR A 106 -11.62 8.12 -6.20
CA TYR A 106 -10.47 7.70 -5.40
C TYR A 106 -9.95 6.32 -5.85
N ALA A 107 -10.85 5.35 -6.03
CA ALA A 107 -10.50 4.00 -6.47
C ALA A 107 -9.83 4.00 -7.85
N THR A 108 -10.30 4.85 -8.77
CA THR A 108 -9.79 4.97 -10.14
C THR A 108 -8.66 5.98 -10.32
N SER A 109 -8.11 6.54 -9.23
CA SER A 109 -7.14 7.65 -9.29
C SER A 109 -5.86 7.32 -10.10
N TRP A 110 -5.34 6.09 -10.02
CA TRP A 110 -4.19 5.61 -10.81
C TRP A 110 -4.60 4.64 -11.92
N SER A 111 -5.62 5.03 -12.68
CA SER A 111 -6.02 4.30 -13.89
C SER A 111 -4.92 4.36 -14.95
N PHE A 112 -4.56 3.23 -15.54
CA PHE A 112 -3.54 3.14 -16.58
C PHE A 112 -4.12 3.61 -17.92
N HIS A 113 -3.58 4.67 -18.52
CA HIS A 113 -4.12 5.13 -19.80
C HIS A 113 -3.74 4.16 -20.94
N PRO A 114 -4.63 3.80 -21.88
CA PRO A 114 -4.30 2.86 -22.96
C PRO A 114 -3.06 3.22 -23.78
N LYS A 115 -2.84 4.52 -24.02
CA LYS A 115 -1.62 4.99 -24.71
C LYS A 115 -0.33 4.68 -23.93
N GLU A 116 -0.38 4.60 -22.60
CA GLU A 116 0.78 4.26 -21.77
C GLU A 116 1.23 2.81 -21.95
N MET A 117 0.48 1.95 -22.68
CA MET A 117 0.98 0.64 -23.14
C MET A 117 2.25 0.74 -23.99
N LEU A 118 2.55 1.90 -24.59
CA LEU A 118 3.84 2.13 -25.24
C LEU A 118 5.03 1.94 -24.28
N THR A 119 4.81 2.08 -22.96
CA THR A 119 5.83 1.77 -21.93
C THR A 119 6.20 0.29 -21.88
N PHE A 120 5.38 -0.61 -22.43
CA PHE A 120 5.72 -2.03 -22.54
C PHE A 120 6.82 -2.27 -23.58
N LEU A 121 6.89 -1.40 -24.59
CA LEU A 121 7.87 -1.45 -25.68
C LEU A 121 9.09 -0.56 -25.39
N ILE A 122 8.85 0.70 -25.02
CA ILE A 122 9.88 1.70 -24.73
C ILE A 122 9.70 2.14 -23.28
N PRO A 123 10.60 1.78 -22.35
CA PRO A 123 10.42 2.06 -20.93
C PRO A 123 10.06 3.53 -20.66
N SER A 124 10.80 4.48 -21.22
CA SER A 124 10.56 5.91 -21.01
C SER A 124 9.51 6.52 -21.95
N ALA A 125 8.63 5.74 -22.59
CA ALA A 125 7.64 6.25 -23.53
C ALA A 125 6.80 7.40 -22.97
N TYR A 126 6.49 7.35 -21.67
CA TYR A 126 5.76 8.38 -20.91
C TYR A 126 6.61 8.99 -19.78
N GLY A 127 7.93 9.00 -19.98
CA GLY A 127 8.91 9.31 -18.95
C GLY A 127 9.27 8.08 -18.11
N PHE A 128 10.20 8.23 -17.18
CA PHE A 128 10.70 7.14 -16.33
C PHE A 128 10.25 7.32 -14.87
N GLY A 129 9.12 7.98 -14.64
CA GLY A 129 8.64 8.32 -13.30
C GLY A 129 9.20 9.63 -12.74
N GLY A 130 8.79 9.97 -11.52
CA GLY A 130 9.13 11.23 -10.85
C GLY A 130 8.78 12.45 -11.71
N GLN A 131 9.67 13.44 -11.75
CA GLN A 131 9.46 14.67 -12.52
C GLN A 131 9.39 14.43 -14.03
N THR A 132 10.04 13.37 -14.53
CA THR A 132 10.05 13.07 -15.97
C THR A 132 8.74 12.48 -16.47
N TYR A 133 7.89 11.97 -15.56
CA TYR A 133 6.60 11.40 -15.93
C TYR A 133 5.70 12.45 -16.59
N TRP A 134 5.03 12.05 -17.68
CA TRP A 134 4.08 12.89 -18.40
C TRP A 134 2.83 12.14 -18.84
N GLY A 135 2.55 10.98 -18.22
CA GLY A 135 1.31 10.24 -18.42
C GLY A 135 0.11 10.85 -17.69
N LYS A 136 -0.95 10.04 -17.54
CA LYS A 136 -2.24 10.50 -16.98
C LYS A 136 -2.45 10.14 -15.51
N MET A 137 -1.57 9.34 -14.91
CA MET A 137 -1.61 9.06 -13.47
C MET A 137 -1.13 10.30 -12.66
N PRO A 138 -1.46 10.40 -11.36
CA PRO A 138 -0.96 11.51 -10.53
C PRO A 138 0.57 11.53 -10.43
N PHE A 139 1.17 10.35 -10.26
CA PHE A 139 2.61 10.12 -10.34
C PHE A 139 2.88 8.61 -10.50
N THR A 140 4.08 8.27 -10.95
CA THR A 140 4.66 6.91 -10.88
C THR A 140 6.16 7.03 -10.64
N ASP A 141 6.76 6.02 -10.01
CA ASP A 141 8.21 5.98 -9.78
C ASP A 141 8.98 5.24 -10.88
N TYR A 142 8.27 4.46 -11.70
CA TYR A 142 8.84 3.64 -12.76
C TYR A 142 7.81 3.36 -13.88
N PRO A 143 8.28 3.00 -15.10
CA PRO A 143 7.41 2.59 -16.18
C PRO A 143 6.98 1.11 -16.06
N ASN A 144 5.84 0.75 -16.65
CA ASN A 144 5.36 -0.65 -16.67
C ASN A 144 6.05 -1.49 -17.76
N TYR A 145 7.37 -1.43 -17.84
CA TYR A 145 8.16 -2.17 -18.82
C TYR A 145 8.17 -3.69 -18.51
N MET A 146 8.07 -4.52 -19.55
CA MET A 146 7.91 -5.99 -19.40
C MET A 146 9.10 -6.80 -19.92
N GLY A 147 10.10 -6.14 -20.51
CA GLY A 147 11.16 -6.78 -21.30
C GLY A 147 10.72 -6.98 -22.75
N ILE A 148 11.39 -6.32 -23.69
CA ILE A 148 11.03 -6.32 -25.11
C ILE A 148 11.20 -7.73 -25.70
N ILE A 149 12.20 -8.46 -25.20
CA ILE A 149 12.46 -9.84 -25.62
C ILE A 149 11.32 -10.76 -25.15
N PHE A 150 10.90 -10.64 -23.88
CA PHE A 150 9.78 -11.42 -23.36
C PHE A 150 8.48 -11.07 -24.08
N LEU A 151 8.22 -9.79 -24.33
CA LEU A 151 7.02 -9.35 -25.04
C LEU A 151 6.95 -9.94 -26.46
N LEU A 152 8.05 -9.89 -27.22
CA LEU A 152 8.11 -10.43 -28.58
C LEU A 152 7.94 -11.96 -28.61
N LEU A 153 8.59 -12.67 -27.67
CA LEU A 153 8.42 -14.12 -27.54
C LEU A 153 7.00 -14.49 -27.12
N ALA A 154 6.36 -13.70 -26.25
CA ALA A 154 4.98 -13.92 -25.84
C ALA A 154 4.01 -13.75 -27.02
N VAL A 155 4.19 -12.70 -27.83
CA VAL A 155 3.41 -12.52 -29.07
C VAL A 155 3.64 -13.69 -30.04
N PHE A 156 4.88 -14.15 -30.19
CA PHE A 156 5.18 -15.31 -31.02
C PHE A 156 4.45 -16.58 -30.52
N ALA A 157 4.37 -16.77 -29.20
CA ALA A 157 3.63 -17.89 -28.61
C ALA A 157 2.14 -17.84 -28.96
N LEU A 158 1.50 -16.66 -28.89
CA LEU A 158 0.08 -16.49 -29.25
C LEU A 158 -0.20 -16.85 -30.71
N ILE A 159 0.75 -16.58 -31.61
CA ILE A 159 0.61 -16.86 -33.04
C ILE A 159 0.87 -18.34 -33.35
N LYS A 160 1.79 -19.00 -32.63
CA LYS A 160 2.27 -20.34 -33.00
C LYS A 160 1.82 -21.48 -32.08
N LYS A 161 1.41 -21.20 -30.85
CA LYS A 161 1.00 -22.22 -29.88
C LYS A 161 -0.49 -22.11 -29.56
N HIS A 162 -1.31 -22.95 -30.19
CA HIS A 162 -2.76 -22.99 -29.97
C HIS A 162 -3.15 -24.06 -28.96
N ASN A 163 -2.65 -23.96 -27.73
CA ASN A 163 -3.09 -24.84 -26.65
C ASN A 163 -3.99 -24.09 -25.64
N ASN A 164 -4.74 -24.89 -24.90
CA ASN A 164 -5.71 -24.46 -23.90
C ASN A 164 -5.14 -23.47 -22.86
N ILE A 165 -3.91 -23.72 -22.39
CA ILE A 165 -3.28 -22.87 -21.38
C ILE A 165 -2.79 -21.54 -21.97
N VAL A 166 -2.31 -21.50 -23.22
CA VAL A 166 -1.91 -20.26 -23.90
C VAL A 166 -3.13 -19.36 -24.08
N TRP A 167 -4.27 -19.89 -24.53
CA TRP A 167 -5.50 -19.11 -24.65
C TRP A 167 -6.04 -18.64 -23.29
N PHE A 168 -5.93 -19.46 -22.25
CA PHE A 168 -6.26 -19.04 -20.87
C PHE A 168 -5.38 -17.86 -20.41
N LEU A 169 -4.07 -17.94 -20.61
CA LEU A 169 -3.14 -16.86 -20.27
C LEU A 169 -3.41 -15.61 -21.12
N ALA A 170 -3.68 -15.76 -22.42
CA ALA A 170 -4.03 -14.65 -23.30
C ALA A 170 -5.31 -13.93 -22.85
N GLY A 171 -6.37 -14.70 -22.54
CA GLY A 171 -7.64 -14.16 -22.08
C GLY A 171 -7.53 -13.45 -20.73
N THR A 172 -6.82 -14.05 -19.77
CA THR A 172 -6.59 -13.43 -18.46
C THR A 172 -5.67 -12.20 -18.54
N THR A 173 -4.69 -12.19 -19.46
CA THR A 173 -3.89 -11.00 -19.77
C THR A 173 -4.76 -9.87 -20.32
N LEU A 174 -5.63 -10.16 -21.28
CA LEU A 174 -6.52 -9.17 -21.87
C LEU A 174 -7.48 -8.59 -20.82
N ILE A 175 -8.10 -9.44 -19.99
CA ILE A 175 -8.98 -9.00 -18.91
C ILE A 175 -8.23 -8.13 -17.91
N ALA A 176 -7.05 -8.55 -17.45
CA ALA A 176 -6.24 -7.75 -16.53
C ALA A 176 -5.86 -6.39 -17.12
N LEU A 177 -5.46 -6.34 -18.39
CA LEU A 177 -5.16 -5.10 -19.09
C LEU A 177 -6.39 -4.17 -19.16
N LEU A 178 -7.56 -4.69 -19.51
CA LEU A 178 -8.80 -3.91 -19.57
C LEU A 178 -9.23 -3.39 -18.19
N ILE A 179 -9.05 -4.16 -17.12
CA ILE A 179 -9.28 -3.70 -15.74
C ILE A 179 -8.28 -2.58 -15.37
N SER A 180 -7.03 -2.71 -15.78
CA SER A 180 -5.98 -1.71 -15.46
C SER A 180 -6.31 -0.32 -15.97
N PHE A 181 -7.11 -0.23 -17.04
CA PHE A 181 -7.54 1.03 -17.62
C PHE A 181 -8.48 1.84 -16.74
N GLY A 182 -9.11 1.22 -15.73
CA GLY A 182 -9.96 1.92 -14.76
C GLY A 182 -10.96 2.87 -15.43
N ARG A 183 -10.90 4.17 -15.08
CA ARG A 183 -11.80 5.20 -15.65
C ARG A 183 -11.62 5.45 -17.16
N HIS A 184 -10.52 5.01 -17.76
CA HIS A 184 -10.33 5.08 -19.22
C HIS A 184 -11.07 3.97 -19.97
N PHE A 185 -11.48 2.90 -19.26
CA PHE A 185 -12.36 1.85 -19.78
C PHE A 185 -13.28 1.34 -18.67
N SER A 186 -14.23 2.17 -18.25
CA SER A 186 -15.05 1.93 -17.06
C SER A 186 -15.87 0.65 -17.12
N PHE A 187 -16.26 0.15 -18.30
CA PHE A 187 -17.09 -1.06 -18.41
C PHE A 187 -16.49 -2.28 -17.70
N MET A 188 -15.23 -2.62 -18.01
CA MET A 188 -14.58 -3.78 -17.37
C MET A 188 -14.27 -3.51 -15.92
N TYR A 189 -13.84 -2.29 -15.59
CA TYR A 189 -13.53 -1.94 -14.20
C TYR A 189 -14.77 -2.02 -13.31
N ASN A 190 -15.91 -1.48 -13.75
CA ASN A 190 -17.18 -1.46 -13.01
C ASN A 190 -17.70 -2.88 -12.74
N LEU A 191 -17.57 -3.80 -13.71
CA LEU A 191 -17.94 -5.20 -13.48
C LEU A 191 -17.23 -5.80 -12.26
N PHE A 192 -15.95 -5.51 -12.07
CA PHE A 192 -15.22 -5.99 -10.90
C PHE A 192 -15.50 -5.12 -9.67
N TYR A 193 -15.64 -3.81 -9.83
CA TYR A 193 -15.93 -2.89 -8.74
C TYR A 193 -17.27 -3.18 -8.04
N ASP A 194 -18.30 -3.49 -8.82
CA ASP A 194 -19.66 -3.72 -8.33
C ASP A 194 -19.89 -5.15 -7.85
N PHE A 195 -19.31 -6.16 -8.54
CA PHE A 195 -19.61 -7.57 -8.27
C PHE A 195 -18.50 -8.35 -7.56
N ALA A 196 -17.22 -7.96 -7.71
CA ALA A 196 -16.12 -8.75 -7.15
C ALA A 196 -15.91 -8.40 -5.66
N PRO A 197 -15.93 -9.40 -4.75
CA PRO A 197 -15.85 -9.14 -3.30
C PRO A 197 -14.61 -8.34 -2.91
N TYR A 198 -14.80 -7.28 -2.11
CA TYR A 198 -13.74 -6.40 -1.61
C TYR A 198 -12.96 -5.62 -2.67
N PHE A 199 -13.23 -5.78 -3.97
CA PHE A 199 -12.49 -5.10 -5.03
C PHE A 199 -12.64 -3.57 -4.95
N SER A 200 -13.81 -3.09 -4.57
CA SER A 200 -14.09 -1.66 -4.33
C SER A 200 -13.25 -1.03 -3.21
N LYS A 201 -12.59 -1.83 -2.37
CA LYS A 201 -11.66 -1.33 -1.33
C LYS A 201 -10.26 -1.06 -1.87
N PHE A 202 -9.94 -1.49 -3.09
CA PHE A 202 -8.63 -1.26 -3.68
C PHE A 202 -8.59 0.07 -4.42
N ARG A 203 -7.43 0.72 -4.34
CA ARG A 203 -7.07 1.89 -5.15
C ARG A 203 -5.96 1.48 -6.11
N ILE A 204 -5.74 2.23 -7.18
CA ILE A 204 -4.66 1.96 -8.16
C ILE A 204 -4.99 0.74 -9.05
N PRO A 205 -5.88 0.90 -10.04
CA PRO A 205 -6.20 -0.14 -11.01
C PRO A 205 -4.97 -0.67 -11.75
N SER A 206 -3.96 0.18 -12.00
CA SER A 206 -2.73 -0.22 -12.71
C SER A 206 -1.93 -1.34 -12.03
N MET A 207 -2.11 -1.60 -10.73
CA MET A 207 -1.42 -2.69 -10.04
C MET A 207 -1.81 -4.08 -10.56
N ILE A 208 -2.96 -4.23 -11.23
CA ILE A 208 -3.35 -5.52 -11.84
C ILE A 208 -2.45 -5.91 -13.02
N LEU A 209 -1.66 -4.96 -13.57
CA LEU A 209 -0.66 -5.24 -14.61
C LEU A 209 0.39 -6.26 -14.16
N ILE A 210 0.54 -6.52 -12.86
CA ILE A 210 1.37 -7.64 -12.38
C ILE A 210 0.93 -8.98 -12.98
N LEU A 211 -0.37 -9.18 -13.24
CA LEU A 211 -0.88 -10.38 -13.91
C LEU A 211 -0.51 -10.40 -15.39
N VAL A 212 -0.55 -9.23 -16.05
CA VAL A 212 -0.11 -9.08 -17.44
C VAL A 212 1.37 -9.47 -17.56
N GLN A 213 2.22 -8.96 -16.66
CA GLN A 213 3.65 -9.29 -16.63
C GLN A 213 3.89 -10.78 -16.36
N PHE A 214 3.24 -11.33 -15.33
CA PHE A 214 3.36 -12.74 -14.97
C PHE A 214 2.96 -13.67 -16.14
N ASN A 215 1.80 -13.41 -16.76
CA ASN A 215 1.34 -14.19 -17.90
C ASN A 215 2.27 -14.02 -19.12
N THR A 216 2.79 -12.82 -19.36
CA THR A 216 3.71 -12.54 -20.47
C THR A 216 4.99 -13.37 -20.37
N ILE A 217 5.56 -13.53 -19.17
CA ILE A 217 6.76 -14.36 -18.95
C ILE A 217 6.49 -15.84 -19.28
N ILE A 218 5.33 -16.36 -18.86
CA ILE A 218 4.95 -17.75 -19.15
C ILE A 218 4.68 -17.94 -20.65
N LEU A 219 3.98 -17.00 -21.28
CA LEU A 219 3.76 -16.99 -22.73
C LEU A 219 5.09 -16.92 -23.49
N ALA A 220 6.03 -16.07 -23.07
CA ALA A 220 7.34 -15.97 -23.67
C ALA A 220 8.12 -17.29 -23.62
N SER A 221 7.99 -18.03 -22.51
CA SER A 221 8.59 -19.37 -22.36
C SER A 221 8.03 -20.35 -23.40
N TYR A 222 6.72 -20.33 -23.62
CA TYR A 222 6.07 -21.10 -24.69
C TYR A 222 6.48 -20.65 -26.10
N GLY A 223 6.73 -19.36 -26.27
CA GLY A 223 7.23 -18.80 -27.53
C GLY A 223 8.63 -19.32 -27.86
N LEU A 224 9.53 -19.29 -26.88
CA LEU A 224 10.88 -19.81 -27.03
C LEU A 224 10.90 -21.32 -27.31
N GLU A 225 10.10 -22.10 -26.58
CA GLU A 225 9.92 -23.54 -26.82
C GLU A 225 9.52 -23.79 -28.28
N LYS A 226 8.47 -23.11 -28.77
CA LYS A 226 8.01 -23.30 -30.16
C LYS A 226 9.01 -22.84 -31.20
N LEU A 227 9.78 -21.80 -30.91
CA LEU A 227 10.81 -21.29 -31.81
C LEU A 227 11.94 -22.32 -31.98
N VAL A 228 12.33 -22.99 -30.90
CA VAL A 228 13.43 -23.97 -30.86
C VAL A 228 13.01 -25.37 -31.37
N GLU A 229 11.76 -25.77 -31.12
CA GLU A 229 11.21 -27.05 -31.60
C GLU A 229 10.99 -27.06 -33.11
N HIS A 230 10.68 -25.90 -33.70
CA HIS A 230 10.37 -25.83 -35.12
C HIS A 230 11.61 -26.08 -35.98
N ASN A 231 11.46 -26.94 -36.99
CA ASN A 231 12.53 -27.24 -37.94
C ASN A 231 12.48 -26.25 -39.11
N TRP A 232 13.22 -25.15 -39.00
CA TRP A 232 13.25 -24.07 -39.99
C TRP A 232 14.05 -24.48 -41.22
N LYS A 233 13.38 -24.97 -42.28
CA LYS A 233 14.05 -25.25 -43.57
C LYS A 233 14.42 -23.98 -44.32
N GLU A 234 13.59 -22.95 -44.19
CA GLU A 234 13.75 -21.65 -44.84
C GLU A 234 13.38 -20.53 -43.87
N ILE A 235 13.86 -19.32 -44.16
CA ILE A 235 13.46 -18.13 -43.40
C ILE A 235 11.99 -17.83 -43.72
N PRO A 236 11.11 -17.79 -42.71
CA PRO A 236 9.69 -17.62 -42.96
C PRO A 236 9.38 -16.19 -43.44
N LYS A 237 8.34 -16.03 -44.29
CA LYS A 237 7.96 -14.71 -44.86
C LYS A 237 7.75 -13.63 -43.80
N TRP A 238 7.13 -13.97 -42.67
CA TRP A 238 6.89 -13.01 -41.57
C TRP A 238 8.18 -12.43 -41.00
N PHE A 239 9.29 -13.18 -41.02
CA PHE A 239 10.58 -12.71 -40.53
C PHE A 239 11.03 -11.50 -41.37
N TRP A 240 10.95 -11.61 -42.70
CA TRP A 240 11.33 -10.54 -43.61
C TRP A 240 10.48 -9.27 -43.45
N TRP A 241 9.17 -9.43 -43.25
CA TRP A 241 8.27 -8.32 -42.96
C TRP A 241 8.67 -7.61 -41.66
N ILE A 242 8.91 -8.36 -40.58
CA ILE A 242 9.29 -7.76 -39.30
C ILE A 242 10.69 -7.13 -39.39
N THR A 243 11.67 -7.77 -40.01
CA THR A 243 12.99 -7.15 -40.22
C THR A 243 12.91 -5.90 -41.09
N GLY A 244 11.99 -5.86 -42.05
CA GLY A 244 11.71 -4.65 -42.84
C GLY A 244 11.15 -3.52 -41.97
N ILE A 245 10.21 -3.82 -41.06
CA ILE A 245 9.67 -2.85 -40.09
C ILE A 245 10.77 -2.37 -39.13
N ILE A 246 11.62 -3.28 -38.63
CA ILE A 246 12.76 -2.95 -37.77
C ILE A 246 13.72 -2.01 -38.52
N GLY A 247 14.09 -2.37 -39.76
CA GLY A 247 14.98 -1.56 -40.60
C GLY A 247 14.40 -0.18 -40.92
N PHE A 248 13.11 -0.11 -41.25
CA PHE A 248 12.41 1.16 -41.49
C PHE A 248 12.37 2.03 -40.22
N THR A 249 12.04 1.44 -39.07
CA THR A 249 12.04 2.16 -37.79
C THR A 249 13.44 2.64 -37.42
N PHE A 250 14.47 1.82 -37.66
CA PHE A 250 15.87 2.20 -37.49
C PHE A 250 16.26 3.40 -38.38
N LEU A 251 15.84 3.40 -39.65
CA LEU A 251 16.06 4.52 -40.57
C LEU A 251 15.36 5.80 -40.11
N ILE A 252 14.12 5.70 -39.61
CA ILE A 252 13.42 6.86 -39.03
C ILE A 252 14.17 7.39 -37.80
N LEU A 253 14.68 6.52 -36.92
CA LEU A 253 15.46 6.95 -35.75
C LEU A 253 16.77 7.63 -36.15
N LEU A 254 17.41 7.15 -37.22
CA LEU A 254 18.68 7.67 -37.73
C LEU A 254 18.51 9.04 -38.43
N LEU A 255 17.50 9.17 -39.29
CA LEU A 255 17.33 10.31 -40.19
C LEU A 255 16.25 11.31 -39.73
N GLY A 256 15.26 10.84 -38.96
CA GLY A 256 14.06 11.59 -38.58
C GLY A 256 14.11 12.20 -37.18
N GLY A 257 15.29 12.33 -36.55
CA GLY A 257 15.42 12.71 -35.14
C GLY A 257 14.73 14.04 -34.76
N GLY A 258 14.80 15.06 -35.61
CA GLY A 258 14.15 16.36 -35.39
C GLY A 258 12.62 16.29 -35.45
N TRP A 259 12.09 15.65 -36.49
CA TRP A 259 10.66 15.42 -36.67
C TRP A 259 10.06 14.53 -35.57
N LEU A 260 10.77 13.46 -35.19
CA LEU A 260 10.39 12.61 -34.05
C LEU A 260 10.35 13.39 -32.74
N ARG A 261 11.35 14.25 -32.50
CA ARG A 261 11.39 15.11 -31.31
C ARG A 261 10.15 15.97 -31.23
N GLU A 262 9.78 16.63 -32.32
CA GLU A 262 8.58 17.47 -32.37
C GLU A 262 7.32 16.67 -32.04
N ILE A 263 7.09 15.53 -32.72
CA ILE A 263 5.91 14.68 -32.47
C ILE A 263 5.82 14.21 -31.02
N VAL A 264 6.93 13.72 -30.46
CA VAL A 264 6.95 13.19 -29.08
C VAL A 264 6.80 14.33 -28.07
N SER A 265 7.51 15.44 -28.28
CA SER A 265 7.49 16.58 -27.37
C SER A 265 6.15 17.31 -27.33
N ASN A 266 5.39 17.32 -28.43
CA ASN A 266 4.02 17.82 -28.46
C ASN A 266 3.07 17.06 -27.53
N GLY A 267 3.42 15.83 -27.14
CA GLY A 267 2.66 15.04 -26.16
C GLY A 267 2.98 15.39 -24.70
N PHE A 268 4.08 16.09 -24.41
CA PHE A 268 4.53 16.32 -23.04
C PHE A 268 3.55 17.19 -22.26
N THR A 269 3.20 16.72 -21.06
CA THR A 269 2.37 17.50 -20.14
C THR A 269 3.15 18.65 -19.53
N GLN A 270 2.47 19.78 -19.37
CA GLN A 270 3.03 20.93 -18.67
C GLN A 270 3.21 20.59 -17.18
N PRO A 271 4.41 20.82 -16.60
CA PRO A 271 4.63 20.64 -15.17
C PRO A 271 3.86 21.70 -14.37
N SER A 272 3.70 21.48 -13.07
CA SER A 272 2.96 22.39 -12.19
C SER A 272 3.65 23.74 -11.94
N THR A 273 4.93 23.88 -12.30
CA THR A 273 5.67 25.14 -12.18
C THR A 273 5.48 26.00 -13.42
N GLN A 274 5.41 27.32 -13.20
CA GLN A 274 5.31 28.31 -14.27
C GLN A 274 6.69 28.79 -14.76
N ASP A 275 7.80 28.32 -14.17
CA ASP A 275 9.15 28.71 -14.61
C ASP A 275 9.48 28.12 -15.99
N PRO A 276 9.58 28.94 -17.06
CA PRO A 276 9.81 28.44 -18.41
C PRO A 276 11.16 27.73 -18.55
N ARG A 277 12.18 28.15 -17.79
CA ARG A 277 13.52 27.52 -17.83
C ARG A 277 13.46 26.09 -17.31
N PHE A 278 12.72 25.88 -16.23
CA PHE A 278 12.53 24.54 -15.68
C PHE A 278 11.77 23.64 -16.65
N VAL A 279 10.69 24.15 -17.27
CA VAL A 279 9.90 23.40 -18.27
C VAL A 279 10.78 22.94 -19.43
N GLU A 280 11.64 23.82 -19.96
CA GLU A 280 12.54 23.49 -21.05
C GLU A 280 13.56 22.40 -20.66
N VAL A 281 14.21 22.56 -19.51
CA VAL A 281 15.16 21.57 -18.98
C VAL A 281 14.49 20.20 -18.81
N LEU A 282 13.28 20.18 -18.26
CA LEU A 282 12.53 18.94 -18.04
C LEU A 282 12.14 18.28 -19.37
N ASN A 283 11.65 19.04 -20.35
CA ASN A 283 11.27 18.50 -21.65
C ASN A 283 12.50 17.99 -22.43
N ASN A 284 13.64 18.66 -22.33
CA ASN A 284 14.90 18.17 -22.88
C ASN A 284 15.34 16.85 -22.22
N LEU A 285 15.18 16.73 -20.90
CA LEU A 285 15.45 15.50 -20.17
C LEU A 285 14.51 14.37 -20.62
N ARG A 286 13.19 14.63 -20.73
CA ARG A 286 12.18 13.68 -21.23
C ARG A 286 12.52 13.16 -22.62
N TRP A 287 12.89 14.05 -23.54
CA TRP A 287 13.32 13.67 -24.89
C TRP A 287 14.60 12.80 -24.84
N LYS A 288 15.60 13.22 -24.06
CA LYS A 288 16.88 12.51 -23.93
C LYS A 288 16.69 11.07 -23.45
N ILE A 289 15.87 10.85 -22.42
CA ILE A 289 15.58 9.49 -21.94
C ILE A 289 14.78 8.69 -22.98
N TRP A 290 13.80 9.33 -23.63
CA TRP A 290 12.97 8.70 -24.66
C TRP A 290 13.80 8.17 -25.83
N ILE A 291 14.68 8.99 -26.39
CA ILE A 291 15.50 8.57 -27.54
C ILE A 291 16.54 7.53 -27.15
N LYS A 292 17.17 7.66 -25.97
CA LYS A 292 18.15 6.69 -25.44
C LYS A 292 17.52 5.32 -25.27
N ASP A 293 16.33 5.26 -24.67
CA ASP A 293 15.65 3.98 -24.42
C ASP A 293 15.12 3.38 -25.72
N THR A 294 14.60 4.18 -26.65
CA THR A 294 14.18 3.68 -27.96
C THR A 294 15.33 3.04 -28.74
N TRP A 295 16.52 3.66 -28.76
CA TRP A 295 17.71 3.05 -29.37
C TRP A 295 18.12 1.75 -28.68
N LEU A 296 18.10 1.73 -27.35
CA LEU A 296 18.44 0.53 -26.58
C LEU A 296 17.46 -0.62 -26.88
N MET A 297 16.16 -0.35 -26.93
CA MET A 297 15.14 -1.35 -27.29
C MET A 297 15.36 -1.85 -28.72
N MET A 298 15.72 -0.96 -29.65
CA MET A 298 16.05 -1.35 -31.02
C MET A 298 17.24 -2.32 -31.07
N LEU A 299 18.27 -2.10 -30.25
CA LEU A 299 19.43 -3.01 -30.16
C LEU A 299 19.02 -4.40 -29.65
N PHE A 300 18.16 -4.50 -28.64
CA PHE A 300 17.66 -5.80 -28.17
C PHE A 300 16.81 -6.51 -29.21
N ILE A 301 15.95 -5.79 -29.93
CA ILE A 301 15.14 -6.35 -31.02
C ILE A 301 16.05 -6.88 -32.14
N ILE A 302 17.03 -6.09 -32.58
CA ILE A 302 18.01 -6.51 -33.60
C ILE A 302 18.82 -7.72 -33.11
N GLY A 303 19.27 -7.71 -31.85
CA GLY A 303 19.99 -8.83 -31.24
C GLY A 303 19.17 -10.12 -31.23
N LEU A 304 17.89 -10.04 -30.85
CA LEU A 304 16.97 -11.18 -30.85
C LEU A 304 16.76 -11.74 -32.27
N PHE A 305 16.43 -10.87 -33.23
CA PHE A 305 16.19 -11.27 -34.62
C PHE A 305 17.45 -11.78 -35.32
N GLY A 306 18.61 -11.18 -35.04
CA GLY A 306 19.91 -11.62 -35.53
C GLY A 306 20.29 -12.99 -34.98
N THR A 307 20.08 -13.22 -33.68
CA THR A 307 20.28 -14.54 -33.06
C THR A 307 19.37 -15.59 -33.69
N PHE A 308 18.10 -15.24 -33.93
CA PHE A 308 17.16 -16.15 -34.58
C PHE A 308 17.54 -16.44 -36.04
N PHE A 309 18.02 -15.45 -36.79
CA PHE A 309 18.53 -15.63 -38.15
C PHE A 309 19.71 -16.60 -38.20
N LEU A 310 20.67 -16.46 -37.28
CA LEU A 310 21.82 -17.37 -37.17
C LEU A 310 21.37 -18.80 -36.84
N PHE A 311 20.33 -18.95 -36.02
CA PHE A 311 19.75 -20.25 -35.71
C PHE A 311 19.09 -20.90 -36.94
N ILE A 312 18.27 -20.15 -37.70
CA ILE A 312 17.65 -20.66 -38.94
C ILE A 312 18.71 -21.04 -39.99
N LYS A 313 19.87 -20.38 -40.00
CA LYS A 313 21.00 -20.68 -40.89
C LYS A 313 21.93 -21.80 -40.38
N ASP A 314 21.51 -22.53 -39.35
CA ASP A 314 22.27 -23.60 -38.70
C ASP A 314 23.68 -23.16 -38.24
N LYS A 315 23.88 -21.87 -37.97
CA LYS A 315 25.16 -21.32 -37.49
C LYS A 315 25.35 -21.46 -35.98
N ILE A 316 24.26 -21.60 -35.24
CA ILE A 316 24.26 -21.80 -33.79
C ILE A 316 23.33 -22.94 -33.39
N SER A 317 23.67 -23.66 -32.32
CA SER A 317 22.84 -24.74 -31.80
C SER A 317 21.64 -24.22 -30.99
N LYS A 318 20.67 -25.10 -30.73
CA LYS A 318 19.50 -24.81 -29.87
C LYS A 318 19.91 -24.32 -28.48
N VAL A 319 20.95 -24.93 -27.89
CA VAL A 319 21.47 -24.56 -26.56
C VAL A 319 22.06 -23.15 -26.59
N VAL A 320 22.83 -22.83 -27.63
CA VAL A 320 23.45 -21.51 -27.79
C VAL A 320 22.38 -20.43 -28.00
N LEU A 321 21.35 -20.71 -28.81
CA LEU A 321 20.21 -19.80 -28.99
C LEU A 321 19.53 -19.49 -27.64
N ILE A 322 19.18 -20.53 -26.86
CA ILE A 322 18.53 -20.36 -25.55
C ILE A 322 19.43 -19.55 -24.60
N ALA A 323 20.74 -19.84 -24.59
CA ALA A 323 21.69 -19.11 -23.75
C ALA A 323 21.78 -17.62 -24.14
N ILE A 324 21.91 -17.32 -25.44
CA ILE A 324 21.96 -15.93 -25.93
C ILE A 324 20.66 -15.19 -25.60
N VAL A 325 19.51 -15.78 -25.88
CA VAL A 325 18.20 -15.17 -25.56
C VAL A 325 18.08 -14.93 -24.05
N GLY A 326 18.46 -15.90 -23.23
CA GLY A 326 18.45 -15.76 -21.77
C GLY A 326 19.35 -14.62 -21.27
N VAL A 327 20.58 -14.53 -21.80
CA VAL A 327 21.53 -13.45 -21.47
C VAL A 327 20.98 -12.10 -21.92
N LEU A 328 20.48 -12.00 -23.16
CA LEU A 328 19.87 -10.77 -23.67
C LEU A 328 18.68 -10.34 -22.81
N SER A 329 17.80 -11.27 -22.40
CA SER A 329 16.66 -10.97 -21.51
C SER A 329 17.09 -10.47 -20.13
N ILE A 330 18.16 -11.04 -19.55
CA ILE A 330 18.71 -10.58 -18.27
C ILE A 330 19.27 -9.17 -18.39
N ILE A 331 20.01 -8.89 -19.47
CA ILE A 331 20.58 -7.55 -19.70
C ILE A 331 19.45 -6.53 -19.99
N ASP A 332 18.45 -6.91 -20.77
CA ASP A 332 17.29 -6.08 -21.11
C ASP A 332 16.56 -5.56 -19.86
N LEU A 333 16.12 -6.47 -19.00
CA LEU A 333 15.49 -6.10 -17.73
C LEU A 333 16.48 -5.43 -16.77
N GLY A 334 17.72 -5.94 -16.68
CA GLY A 334 18.72 -5.43 -15.74
C GLY A 334 19.10 -3.97 -15.99
N VAL A 335 19.15 -3.52 -17.25
CA VAL A 335 19.42 -2.11 -17.57
C VAL A 335 18.26 -1.21 -17.13
N VAL A 336 17.01 -1.66 -17.27
CA VAL A 336 15.83 -0.90 -16.83
C VAL A 336 15.73 -0.90 -15.30
N ASP A 337 15.92 -2.05 -14.66
CA ASP A 337 15.90 -2.20 -13.20
C ASP A 337 16.98 -1.35 -12.53
N HIS A 338 18.19 -1.29 -13.10
CA HIS A 338 19.26 -0.44 -12.58
C HIS A 338 18.83 1.04 -12.54
N LYS A 339 18.13 1.53 -13.57
CA LYS A 339 17.60 2.90 -13.59
C LYS A 339 16.52 3.13 -12.54
N ILE A 340 15.81 2.10 -12.08
CA ILE A 340 14.80 2.20 -11.00
C ILE A 340 15.51 2.27 -9.64
N VAL A 341 16.46 1.36 -9.41
CA VAL A 341 17.14 1.21 -8.11
C VAL A 341 18.16 2.34 -7.88
N GLN A 342 18.97 2.65 -8.90
CA GLN A 342 20.03 3.66 -8.87
C GLN A 342 19.91 4.62 -10.06
N PRO A 343 18.94 5.54 -10.06
CA PRO A 343 18.82 6.56 -11.09
C PRO A 343 20.07 7.45 -11.15
N GLU A 344 20.47 7.84 -12.37
CA GLU A 344 21.54 8.83 -12.59
C GLU A 344 21.20 10.16 -11.88
N GLN A 345 22.18 10.85 -11.31
CA GLN A 345 21.94 12.09 -10.53
C GLN A 345 21.25 13.21 -11.33
N ASN A 346 21.50 13.27 -12.63
CA ASN A 346 20.89 14.24 -13.56
C ASN A 346 19.58 13.72 -14.19
N SER A 347 19.04 12.58 -13.73
CA SER A 347 17.82 12.00 -14.30
C SER A 347 16.53 12.61 -13.75
N GLY A 348 16.62 13.60 -12.85
CA GLY A 348 15.46 14.23 -12.22
C GLY A 348 14.69 13.31 -11.27
N ARG A 349 15.30 12.20 -10.84
CA ARG A 349 14.71 11.19 -9.97
C ARG A 349 15.59 10.96 -8.73
N THR A 350 14.95 10.68 -7.61
CA THR A 350 15.62 10.36 -6.35
C THR A 350 15.96 8.88 -6.30
N SER A 351 17.15 8.54 -5.81
CA SER A 351 17.52 7.14 -5.61
C SER A 351 16.65 6.51 -4.52
N GLN A 352 16.19 5.29 -4.78
CA GLN A 352 15.45 4.48 -3.82
C GLN A 352 16.39 3.85 -2.77
N LEU A 353 17.69 3.78 -3.07
CA LEU A 353 18.69 3.32 -2.12
C LEU A 353 19.18 4.49 -1.27
N VAL A 354 19.02 4.36 0.03
CA VAL A 354 19.57 5.29 1.02
C VAL A 354 20.73 4.60 1.74
N SER A 355 21.89 5.26 1.80
CA SER A 355 23.04 4.68 2.50
C SER A 355 22.73 4.45 3.99
N SER A 356 23.21 3.34 4.56
CA SER A 356 23.03 3.06 5.99
C SER A 356 23.59 4.16 6.89
N LYS A 357 24.64 4.88 6.43
CA LYS A 357 25.17 6.06 7.12
C LYS A 357 24.16 7.21 7.15
N ALA A 358 23.46 7.47 6.05
CA ALA A 358 22.41 8.49 6.00
C ALA A 358 21.22 8.12 6.89
N ILE A 359 20.80 6.86 6.90
CA ILE A 359 19.75 6.35 7.80
C ILE A 359 20.18 6.51 9.27
N LYS A 360 21.38 6.06 9.62
CA LYS A 360 21.93 6.22 10.97
C LYS A 360 21.99 7.69 11.38
N ARG A 361 22.44 8.57 10.49
CA ARG A 361 22.48 10.03 10.73
C ARG A 361 21.08 10.63 10.89
N TYR A 362 20.09 10.12 10.17
CA TYR A 362 18.69 10.55 10.29
C TYR A 362 18.13 10.26 11.69
N PHE A 363 18.42 9.07 12.22
CA PHE A 363 17.96 8.62 13.54
C PHE A 363 18.95 8.90 14.67
N GLN A 364 20.00 9.70 14.43
CA GLN A 364 20.84 10.18 15.52
C GLN A 364 20.08 11.23 16.34
N PRO A 365 20.12 11.15 17.69
CA PRO A 365 19.57 12.19 18.54
C PRO A 365 20.24 13.54 18.24
N ASP A 366 19.43 14.55 17.97
CA ASP A 366 19.82 15.95 17.96
C ASP A 366 19.38 16.64 19.26
N LYS A 367 19.79 17.88 19.47
CA LYS A 367 19.48 18.62 20.70
C LYS A 367 17.98 18.80 20.95
N ILE A 368 17.18 18.88 19.89
CA ILE A 368 15.72 19.00 20.01
C ILE A 368 15.14 17.68 20.49
N THR A 369 15.52 16.56 19.86
CA THR A 369 15.06 15.25 20.31
C THR A 369 15.51 14.94 21.74
N LYS A 370 16.74 15.32 22.11
CA LYS A 370 17.24 15.15 23.48
C LYS A 370 16.45 15.97 24.50
N PHE A 371 16.29 17.27 24.23
CA PHE A 371 15.49 18.16 25.08
C PHE A 371 14.08 17.60 25.33
N LEU A 372 13.44 17.06 24.29
CA LEU A 372 12.14 16.43 24.43
C LEU A 372 12.23 15.13 25.24
N THR A 373 13.16 14.22 24.93
CA THR A 373 13.28 12.95 25.67
C THR A 373 13.73 13.10 27.12
N ASP A 374 14.34 14.24 27.49
CA ASP A 374 14.75 14.54 28.86
C ASP A 374 13.55 14.95 29.75
N ASP A 375 12.41 15.30 29.16
CA ASP A 375 11.14 15.50 29.88
C ASP A 375 10.43 14.15 30.04
N GLU A 376 10.42 13.62 31.27
CA GLU A 376 9.79 12.33 31.61
C GLU A 376 8.28 12.46 31.87
N THR A 377 7.71 13.66 31.78
CA THR A 377 6.26 13.86 31.99
C THR A 377 5.45 13.29 30.83
N ALA A 378 4.17 12.98 31.09
CA ALA A 378 3.26 12.57 30.04
C ALA A 378 2.79 13.80 29.24
N TYR A 379 3.33 13.98 28.03
CA TYR A 379 2.98 15.10 27.15
C TYR A 379 2.93 14.69 25.67
N ARG A 380 2.41 15.59 24.83
CA ARG A 380 2.50 15.51 23.37
C ARG A 380 3.13 16.75 22.76
N VAL A 381 3.65 16.60 21.55
CA VAL A 381 4.18 17.70 20.75
C VAL A 381 3.27 18.04 19.58
N TYR A 382 3.27 19.33 19.19
CA TYR A 382 2.55 19.85 18.04
C TYR A 382 3.52 20.43 16.99
N PRO A 383 3.79 19.69 15.90
CA PRO A 383 4.62 20.21 14.81
C PRO A 383 3.81 21.09 13.85
N ILE A 384 4.23 22.33 13.62
CA ILE A 384 3.47 23.30 12.82
C ILE A 384 3.75 23.20 11.31
N GLY A 385 2.69 23.43 10.52
CA GLY A 385 2.76 23.61 9.07
C GLY A 385 3.30 22.36 8.37
N ARG A 386 4.36 22.52 7.56
CA ARG A 386 4.98 21.40 6.83
C ARG A 386 5.53 20.29 7.74
N LEU A 387 5.75 20.57 9.02
CA LEU A 387 6.21 19.58 9.99
C LEU A 387 5.10 18.68 10.50
N PHE A 388 3.83 19.06 10.31
CA PHE A 388 2.70 18.31 10.87
C PHE A 388 2.65 16.86 10.37
N GLY A 389 3.22 16.56 9.19
CA GLY A 389 3.35 15.19 8.66
C GLY A 389 4.63 14.45 9.06
N GLU A 390 5.56 15.10 9.76
CA GLU A 390 6.85 14.51 10.14
C GLU A 390 6.65 13.38 11.16
N SER A 391 7.23 12.21 10.88
CA SER A 391 7.07 10.99 11.69
C SER A 391 8.35 10.60 12.41
N ARG A 392 9.46 11.33 12.19
CA ARG A 392 10.76 11.06 12.83
C ARG A 392 10.69 11.04 14.36
N LEU A 393 9.92 11.92 14.98
CA LEU A 393 9.83 12.05 16.44
C LEU A 393 9.40 10.73 17.11
N GLN A 394 8.54 9.95 16.44
CA GLN A 394 8.09 8.65 16.92
C GLN A 394 9.24 7.64 17.08
N ALA A 395 10.30 7.74 16.27
CA ALA A 395 11.46 6.87 16.39
C ALA A 395 12.25 7.08 17.70
N PHE A 396 12.01 8.20 18.39
CA PHE A 396 12.59 8.54 19.69
C PHE A 396 11.59 8.36 20.85
N GLY A 397 10.41 7.79 20.59
CA GLY A 397 9.35 7.63 21.60
C GLY A 397 8.59 8.92 21.92
N ILE A 398 8.85 10.01 21.21
CA ILE A 398 8.16 11.29 21.43
C ILE A 398 6.77 11.23 20.80
N GLU A 399 5.74 11.42 21.62
CA GLU A 399 4.35 11.44 21.16
C GLU A 399 4.01 12.74 20.42
N SER A 400 3.58 12.61 19.17
CA SER A 400 3.17 13.74 18.33
C SER A 400 1.70 13.61 17.97
N VAL A 401 0.96 14.71 17.99
CA VAL A 401 -0.42 14.74 17.47
C VAL A 401 -0.46 14.78 15.93
N GLY A 402 0.69 15.03 15.29
CA GLY A 402 0.88 14.95 13.86
C GLY A 402 1.34 13.56 13.39
N GLY A 403 1.98 13.52 12.23
CA GLY A 403 2.56 12.32 11.63
C GLY A 403 1.68 11.67 10.55
N TYR A 404 2.34 10.86 9.73
CA TYR A 404 1.71 10.10 8.65
C TYR A 404 1.34 8.69 9.11
N HIS A 405 0.07 8.32 8.95
CA HIS A 405 -0.38 6.94 9.16
C HIS A 405 -1.44 6.57 8.10
N PRO A 406 -1.19 5.55 7.23
CA PRO A 406 -2.02 5.26 6.04
C PRO A 406 -3.36 4.55 6.36
N ALA A 407 -3.60 4.23 7.62
CA ALA A 407 -4.83 3.65 8.11
C ALA A 407 -5.20 4.29 9.46
N LYS A 408 -5.16 5.62 9.55
CA LYS A 408 -5.51 6.37 10.77
C LYS A 408 -6.97 6.10 11.16
N LEU A 409 -7.30 6.19 12.45
CA LEU A 409 -8.69 6.14 12.92
C LEU A 409 -9.52 7.25 12.26
N GLY A 410 -10.73 6.93 11.82
CA GLY A 410 -11.63 7.86 11.13
C GLY A 410 -12.04 9.04 12.00
N ILE A 411 -12.28 8.80 13.30
CA ILE A 411 -12.58 9.84 14.30
C ILE A 411 -11.45 10.87 14.40
N TYR A 412 -10.20 10.43 14.44
CA TYR A 412 -9.05 11.33 14.51
C TYR A 412 -8.89 12.13 13.21
N ASN A 413 -9.11 11.50 12.06
CA ASN A 413 -9.03 12.19 10.77
C ASN A 413 -10.12 13.27 10.62
N ARG A 414 -11.36 12.98 11.04
CA ARG A 414 -12.44 13.98 11.09
C ARG A 414 -12.11 15.12 12.03
N PHE A 415 -11.63 14.81 13.24
CA PHE A 415 -11.19 15.82 14.20
C PHE A 415 -10.14 16.76 13.59
N LEU A 416 -9.08 16.22 12.99
CA LEU A 416 -8.06 17.05 12.33
C LEU A 416 -8.64 17.90 11.18
N ALA A 417 -9.52 17.32 10.36
CA ALA A 417 -10.12 18.03 9.23
C ALA A 417 -11.01 19.20 9.68
N ASN A 418 -11.83 18.99 10.71
CA ASN A 418 -12.76 19.99 11.22
C ASN A 418 -12.12 21.02 12.15
N THR A 419 -10.94 20.72 12.72
CA THR A 419 -10.22 21.63 13.63
C THR A 419 -9.01 22.31 12.98
N ASN A 420 -8.88 22.24 11.65
CA ASN A 420 -7.73 22.77 10.91
C ASN A 420 -6.38 22.28 11.49
N ASN A 421 -6.29 20.98 11.78
CA ASN A 421 -5.18 20.34 12.48
C ASN A 421 -4.95 20.91 13.89
N ILE A 422 -5.98 21.04 14.73
CA ILE A 422 -5.82 21.51 16.13
C ILE A 422 -5.30 22.95 16.15
N SER A 423 -5.95 23.85 15.42
CA SER A 423 -5.44 25.21 15.18
C SER A 423 -5.56 26.16 16.38
N THR A 424 -6.33 25.81 17.42
CA THR A 424 -6.59 26.68 18.58
C THR A 424 -5.90 26.19 19.85
N LEU A 425 -5.49 27.11 20.73
CA LEU A 425 -4.81 26.76 21.98
C LEU A 425 -5.65 25.91 22.94
N PRO A 426 -6.97 26.13 23.11
CA PRO A 426 -7.81 25.24 23.91
C PRO A 426 -7.77 23.79 23.45
N LEU A 427 -7.80 23.55 22.14
CA LEU A 427 -7.68 22.19 21.58
C LEU A 427 -6.29 21.60 21.82
N MET A 428 -5.23 22.40 21.75
CA MET A 428 -3.87 21.94 22.08
C MET A 428 -3.77 21.52 23.55
N ARG A 429 -4.34 22.31 24.47
CA ARG A 429 -4.40 22.00 25.90
C ARG A 429 -5.18 20.70 26.14
N MET A 430 -6.37 20.56 25.55
CA MET A 430 -7.20 19.35 25.61
C MET A 430 -6.45 18.09 25.15
N MET A 431 -5.59 18.23 24.13
CA MET A 431 -4.78 17.14 23.58
C MET A 431 -3.47 16.90 24.35
N ASN A 432 -3.30 17.50 25.53
CA ASN A 432 -2.11 17.38 26.39
C ASN A 432 -0.81 17.79 25.65
N ILE A 433 -0.89 18.83 24.82
CA ILE A 433 0.26 19.35 24.10
C ILE A 433 1.03 20.30 25.01
N HIS A 434 2.30 19.98 25.28
CA HIS A 434 3.18 20.85 26.08
C HIS A 434 4.15 21.65 25.22
N TYR A 435 4.60 21.07 24.10
CA TYR A 435 5.60 21.67 23.23
C TYR A 435 5.11 21.84 21.80
N ILE A 436 5.33 23.03 21.25
CA ILE A 436 5.06 23.38 19.86
C ILE A 436 6.38 23.50 19.11
N LEU A 437 6.51 22.79 18.00
CA LEU A 437 7.69 22.83 17.14
C LEU A 437 7.37 23.64 15.88
N SER A 438 7.98 24.81 15.74
CA SER A 438 7.75 25.70 14.62
C SER A 438 9.01 25.94 13.79
N PRO A 439 8.95 25.92 12.45
CA PRO A 439 10.05 26.35 11.58
C PRO A 439 10.12 27.88 11.43
N GLN A 440 9.24 28.62 12.09
CA GLN A 440 9.18 30.09 12.08
C GLN A 440 8.97 30.62 13.51
N ILE A 441 9.37 31.87 13.74
CA ILE A 441 9.17 32.52 15.04
C ILE A 441 7.67 32.81 15.24
N ILE A 442 7.15 32.45 16.40
CA ILE A 442 5.77 32.73 16.82
C ILE A 442 5.81 33.67 18.01
N ASN A 443 5.08 34.78 17.91
CA ASN A 443 4.90 35.73 19.00
C ASN A 443 3.47 35.58 19.52
N HIS A 444 3.33 34.92 20.68
CA HIS A 444 2.04 34.75 21.34
C HIS A 444 2.24 34.77 22.86
N PRO A 445 1.39 35.45 23.66
CA PRO A 445 1.56 35.57 25.11
C PRO A 445 1.60 34.22 25.83
N ASP A 446 0.81 33.25 25.39
CA ASP A 446 0.78 31.90 25.97
C ASP A 446 1.90 30.97 25.49
N LEU A 447 2.83 31.45 24.65
CA LEU A 447 3.91 30.64 24.10
C LEU A 447 5.26 31.19 24.57
N LYS A 448 5.94 30.44 25.43
CA LYS A 448 7.28 30.77 25.87
C LYS A 448 8.30 29.96 25.07
N GLN A 449 9.17 30.63 24.34
CA GLN A 449 10.27 29.96 23.64
C GLN A 449 11.22 29.32 24.66
N VAL A 450 11.48 28.02 24.52
CA VAL A 450 12.35 27.25 25.44
C VAL A 450 13.62 26.73 24.77
N LEU A 451 13.60 26.50 23.46
CA LEU A 451 14.78 26.04 22.71
C LEU A 451 14.75 26.52 21.26
N THR A 452 15.91 26.73 20.68
CA THR A 452 16.07 26.88 19.22
C THR A 452 17.30 26.10 18.77
N ASP A 453 17.11 25.17 17.85
CA ASP A 453 18.23 24.46 17.21
C ASP A 453 17.81 23.92 15.83
N LYS A 454 18.69 23.19 15.15
CA LYS A 454 18.42 22.56 13.86
C LYS A 454 17.96 21.11 14.07
N MET A 455 16.74 20.81 13.65
CA MET A 455 16.22 19.45 13.65
C MET A 455 16.52 18.78 12.31
N GLN A 456 16.92 17.51 12.35
CA GLN A 456 16.95 16.69 11.14
C GLN A 456 15.52 16.30 10.74
N THR A 457 15.14 16.55 9.49
CA THR A 457 13.82 16.18 8.93
C THR A 457 13.99 15.43 7.61
N GLY A 458 12.90 14.89 7.06
CA GLY A 458 12.88 14.28 5.73
C GLY A 458 13.33 15.25 4.61
N LEU A 459 13.21 16.56 4.84
CA LEU A 459 13.62 17.63 3.90
C LEU A 459 15.04 18.16 4.15
N GLY A 460 15.79 17.54 5.06
CA GLY A 460 17.11 18.00 5.50
C GLY A 460 17.09 18.64 6.89
N LYS A 461 18.19 19.31 7.27
CA LYS A 461 18.28 20.01 8.55
C LYS A 461 17.68 21.41 8.45
N ILE A 462 16.67 21.69 9.25
CA ILE A 462 16.01 23.00 9.28
C ILE A 462 16.01 23.57 10.70
N PRO A 463 16.07 24.91 10.87
CA PRO A 463 15.93 25.54 12.18
C PRO A 463 14.51 25.34 12.71
N ILE A 464 14.40 25.03 13.99
CA ILE A 464 13.15 24.82 14.73
C ILE A 464 13.22 25.59 16.04
N TRP A 465 12.15 26.29 16.34
CA TRP A 465 11.87 26.92 17.62
C TRP A 465 10.88 26.04 18.37
N ILE A 466 11.24 25.68 19.61
CA ILE A 466 10.35 24.99 20.53
C ILE A 466 9.75 26.01 21.48
N TYR A 467 8.43 25.99 21.58
CA TYR A 467 7.67 26.79 22.53
C TYR A 467 7.01 25.86 23.54
N SER A 468 7.14 26.17 24.83
CA SER A 468 6.29 25.59 25.86
C SER A 468 4.97 26.36 25.90
N LEU A 469 3.86 25.63 25.89
CA LEU A 469 2.53 26.20 26.04
C LEU A 469 2.26 26.52 27.52
N SER A 470 1.72 27.71 27.78
CA SER A 470 1.27 28.13 29.12
C SER A 470 -0.08 27.48 29.45
N ASN A 471 -0.29 27.20 30.75
CA ASN A 471 -1.50 26.57 31.28
C ASN A 471 -1.77 25.19 30.67
N ASN A 472 -0.73 24.35 30.59
CA ASN A 472 -0.87 22.97 30.12
C ASN A 472 -1.86 22.17 30.96
N MET A 473 -2.50 21.20 30.32
CA MET A 473 -3.45 20.30 30.97
C MET A 473 -2.86 18.90 31.11
N PRO A 474 -3.16 18.21 32.23
CA PRO A 474 -2.87 16.79 32.36
C PRO A 474 -3.62 15.97 31.31
N ARG A 475 -3.18 14.73 31.09
CA ARG A 475 -3.86 13.78 30.18
C ARG A 475 -5.26 13.40 30.61
N ALA A 476 -5.60 13.56 31.88
CA ALA A 476 -6.95 13.33 32.37
C ALA A 476 -7.33 14.48 33.30
N TRP A 477 -8.59 14.89 33.28
CA TRP A 477 -9.12 15.95 34.13
C TRP A 477 -10.63 15.79 34.32
N PHE A 478 -11.15 16.33 35.42
CA PHE A 478 -12.59 16.46 35.63
C PHE A 478 -13.09 17.77 35.02
N VAL A 479 -14.33 17.76 34.52
CA VAL A 479 -15.02 18.94 34.00
C VAL A 479 -16.16 19.38 34.91
N ASP A 480 -16.49 20.67 34.85
CA ASP A 480 -17.58 21.28 35.61
C ASP A 480 -18.96 20.95 35.01
N GLU A 481 -19.03 20.89 33.68
CA GLU A 481 -20.27 20.75 32.92
C GLU A 481 -20.13 19.75 31.76
N VAL A 482 -21.19 18.98 31.53
CA VAL A 482 -21.32 18.10 30.37
C VAL A 482 -22.54 18.51 29.56
N GLU A 483 -22.31 18.94 28.33
CA GLU A 483 -23.37 19.32 27.39
C GLU A 483 -23.53 18.26 26.30
N VAL A 484 -24.78 17.89 26.02
CA VAL A 484 -25.10 16.93 24.96
C VAL A 484 -25.32 17.68 23.64
N ILE A 485 -24.40 17.51 22.70
CA ILE A 485 -24.48 18.10 21.35
C ILE A 485 -24.56 16.97 20.32
N ILE A 486 -25.73 16.84 19.70
CA ILE A 486 -26.00 15.82 18.67
C ILE A 486 -25.60 16.35 17.28
N ASP A 487 -25.74 17.66 17.03
CA ASP A 487 -25.39 18.27 15.75
C ASP A 487 -23.86 18.41 15.62
N GLU A 488 -23.26 17.71 14.65
CA GLU A 488 -21.81 17.75 14.45
C GLU A 488 -21.30 19.15 14.11
N ASN A 489 -22.07 19.98 13.39
CA ASN A 489 -21.62 21.33 13.04
C ASN A 489 -21.54 22.24 14.27
N ALA A 490 -22.56 22.19 15.14
CA ALA A 490 -22.56 22.89 16.42
C ALA A 490 -21.38 22.45 17.30
N LEU A 491 -21.08 21.15 17.34
CA LEU A 491 -19.92 20.64 18.08
C LEU A 491 -18.62 21.29 17.61
N TRP A 492 -18.36 21.33 16.30
CA TRP A 492 -17.11 21.90 15.77
C TRP A 492 -17.06 23.42 15.95
N GLN A 493 -18.18 24.12 15.81
CA GLN A 493 -18.27 25.56 16.08
C GLN A 493 -17.94 25.87 17.54
N ASN A 494 -18.51 25.11 18.47
CA ASN A 494 -18.25 25.31 19.90
C ASN A 494 -16.79 25.01 20.25
N LEU A 495 -16.22 23.91 19.73
CA LEU A 495 -14.81 23.55 19.97
C LEU A 495 -13.80 24.54 19.39
N LEU A 496 -14.17 25.26 18.33
CA LEU A 496 -13.33 26.29 17.69
C LEU A 496 -13.54 27.68 18.30
N SER A 497 -14.52 27.86 19.18
CA SER A 497 -14.75 29.13 19.87
C SER A 497 -13.56 29.51 20.75
N GLU A 498 -13.27 30.80 20.82
CA GLU A 498 -12.27 31.34 21.75
C GLU A 498 -12.68 31.17 23.22
N THR A 499 -13.99 31.01 23.48
CA THR A 499 -14.54 30.81 24.82
C THR A 499 -14.52 29.35 25.27
N PHE A 500 -14.13 28.42 24.40
CA PHE A 500 -14.07 27.01 24.77
C PHE A 500 -12.95 26.77 25.78
N ASP A 501 -13.31 26.37 27.00
CA ASP A 501 -12.39 25.87 28.00
C ASP A 501 -12.62 24.38 28.23
N PRO A 502 -11.71 23.50 27.77
CA PRO A 502 -11.85 22.06 27.98
C PRO A 502 -11.87 21.65 29.45
N LYS A 503 -11.40 22.49 30.39
CA LYS A 503 -11.51 22.21 31.84
C LYS A 503 -12.93 22.43 32.36
N GLN A 504 -13.68 23.35 31.76
CA GLN A 504 -15.02 23.71 32.24
C GLN A 504 -16.08 22.82 31.61
N ILE A 505 -16.03 22.63 30.28
CA ILE A 505 -17.11 21.97 29.55
C ILE A 505 -16.61 20.80 28.69
N ALA A 506 -17.37 19.71 28.72
CA ALA A 506 -17.22 18.57 27.82
C ALA A 506 -18.48 18.38 26.97
N TYR A 507 -18.30 18.24 25.66
CA TYR A 507 -19.38 17.92 24.73
C TYR A 507 -19.44 16.42 24.46
N ILE A 508 -20.61 15.82 24.57
CA ILE A 508 -20.87 14.42 24.23
C ILE A 508 -22.04 14.30 23.26
N ASN A 509 -22.12 13.19 22.52
CA ASN A 509 -23.14 12.98 21.48
C ASN A 509 -24.22 11.96 21.87
N GLU A 510 -24.31 11.60 23.15
CA GLU A 510 -25.26 10.61 23.67
C GLU A 510 -25.99 11.16 24.90
N PRO A 511 -27.22 10.68 25.20
CA PRO A 511 -27.97 11.12 26.37
C PRO A 511 -27.18 10.92 27.67
N PHE A 512 -27.24 11.94 28.53
CA PHE A 512 -26.54 11.99 29.81
C PHE A 512 -27.45 12.60 30.87
N THR A 513 -27.48 11.96 32.05
CA THR A 513 -28.58 12.12 33.00
C THR A 513 -28.40 13.31 33.96
N GLU A 514 -27.17 13.76 34.21
CA GLU A 514 -26.87 14.83 35.19
C GLU A 514 -25.95 15.88 34.56
N GLN A 515 -26.41 17.12 34.39
CA GLN A 515 -25.67 18.16 33.65
C GLN A 515 -24.63 18.91 34.49
N SER A 516 -24.79 18.93 35.82
CA SER A 516 -23.87 19.59 36.75
C SER A 516 -23.14 18.54 37.59
N ILE A 517 -21.82 18.65 37.61
CA ILE A 517 -20.92 17.59 38.04
C ILE A 517 -19.83 18.21 38.93
N SER A 518 -19.41 17.50 39.98
CA SER A 518 -18.38 18.01 40.87
C SER A 518 -16.96 17.83 40.30
N ASN A 519 -16.09 18.79 40.61
CA ASN A 519 -14.66 18.66 40.36
C ASN A 519 -14.04 17.57 41.25
N GLY A 520 -13.68 16.46 40.62
CA GLY A 520 -12.87 15.42 41.23
C GLY A 520 -11.37 15.74 41.20
N GLU A 521 -10.62 15.05 42.05
CA GLU A 521 -9.16 15.05 42.09
C GLU A 521 -8.62 13.76 41.44
N ILE A 522 -7.53 13.89 40.70
CA ILE A 522 -6.75 12.75 40.20
C ILE A 522 -5.57 12.56 41.14
N VAL A 523 -5.57 11.45 41.86
CA VAL A 523 -4.54 11.09 42.85
C VAL A 523 -3.29 10.59 42.13
N SER A 524 -3.47 9.72 41.13
CA SER A 524 -2.38 9.17 40.33
C SER A 524 -2.88 8.76 38.95
N ALA A 525 -1.99 8.75 37.96
CA ALA A 525 -2.30 8.24 36.63
C ALA A 525 -1.07 7.58 36.01
N GLU A 526 -1.25 6.34 35.56
CA GLU A 526 -0.24 5.54 34.86
C GLU A 526 -0.69 5.29 33.43
N TYR A 527 0.21 5.55 32.48
CA TYR A 527 -0.06 5.40 31.05
C TYR A 527 0.88 4.38 30.42
N SER A 528 0.31 3.44 29.67
CA SER A 528 1.06 2.52 28.82
C SER A 528 0.30 2.30 27.49
N PRO A 529 0.95 1.79 26.43
CA PRO A 529 0.32 1.66 25.11
C PRO A 529 -0.98 0.83 25.07
N ASN A 530 -1.18 -0.07 26.04
CA ASN A 530 -2.33 -0.98 26.06
C ASN A 530 -3.07 -1.03 27.41
N TYR A 531 -2.73 -0.14 28.33
CA TYR A 531 -3.32 -0.05 29.66
C TYR A 531 -3.17 1.35 30.24
N ILE A 532 -4.25 1.89 30.82
CA ILE A 532 -4.25 3.17 31.54
C ILE A 532 -4.90 2.91 32.89
N LYS A 533 -4.29 3.39 33.97
CA LYS A 533 -4.84 3.33 35.33
C LYS A 533 -4.91 4.75 35.87
N ILE A 534 -6.06 5.16 36.38
CA ILE A 534 -6.28 6.48 36.96
C ILE A 534 -6.95 6.28 38.31
N GLU A 535 -6.34 6.80 39.36
CA GLU A 535 -6.91 6.81 40.71
C GLU A 535 -7.54 8.18 40.94
N THR A 536 -8.82 8.19 41.29
CA THR A 536 -9.60 9.42 41.46
C THR A 536 -10.20 9.50 42.84
N LYS A 537 -10.44 10.72 43.28
CA LYS A 537 -11.18 11.05 44.50
C LYS A 537 -12.16 12.17 44.20
N ASN A 538 -13.45 11.92 44.36
CA ASN A 538 -14.48 12.91 44.05
C ASN A 538 -15.60 12.86 45.09
N SER A 539 -16.02 14.05 45.55
CA SER A 539 -17.00 14.17 46.65
C SER A 539 -18.43 13.88 46.19
N GLU A 540 -18.75 14.24 44.94
CA GLU A 540 -20.01 13.93 44.29
C GLU A 540 -19.73 13.23 42.95
N ARG A 541 -20.74 12.99 42.12
CA ARG A 541 -20.48 12.43 40.79
C ARG A 541 -19.60 13.38 39.97
N GLY A 542 -18.68 12.78 39.22
CA GLY A 542 -17.67 13.42 38.40
C GLY A 542 -17.76 12.96 36.95
N PHE A 543 -17.27 13.77 36.01
CA PHE A 543 -17.07 13.36 34.63
C PHE A 543 -15.60 13.54 34.29
N LEU A 544 -14.91 12.42 34.18
CA LEU A 544 -13.49 12.38 33.88
C LEU A 544 -13.31 12.34 32.37
N VAL A 545 -12.65 13.35 31.82
CA VAL A 545 -12.19 13.35 30.44
C VAL A 545 -10.76 12.83 30.41
N VAL A 546 -10.47 11.92 29.49
CA VAL A 546 -9.14 11.38 29.25
C VAL A 546 -8.74 11.70 27.82
N SER A 547 -7.63 12.41 27.65
CA SER A 547 -6.99 12.86 26.40
C SER A 547 -6.50 11.71 25.52
N GLU A 548 -7.31 10.68 25.32
CA GLU A 548 -6.99 9.47 24.58
C GLU A 548 -8.14 9.16 23.61
N VAL A 549 -7.79 8.90 22.36
CA VAL A 549 -8.75 8.78 21.25
C VAL A 549 -9.86 7.78 21.60
N TYR A 550 -11.12 8.19 21.50
CA TYR A 550 -12.28 7.33 21.71
C TYR A 550 -12.29 6.17 20.72
N TYR A 551 -12.10 4.94 21.24
CA TYR A 551 -12.07 3.71 20.47
C TYR A 551 -12.69 2.55 21.28
N PRO A 552 -14.01 2.60 21.52
CA PRO A 552 -14.72 1.72 22.46
C PRO A 552 -14.75 0.25 22.00
N LEU A 553 -14.46 0.00 20.71
CA LEU A 553 -14.39 -1.35 20.16
C LEU A 553 -13.37 -2.20 20.93
N ARG A 554 -12.21 -1.62 21.27
CA ARG A 554 -11.10 -2.35 21.92
C ARG A 554 -10.70 -1.81 23.26
N TRP A 555 -10.77 -0.51 23.49
CA TRP A 555 -10.53 0.01 24.81
C TRP A 555 -11.77 -0.20 25.67
N LYS A 556 -11.63 -1.03 26.70
CA LYS A 556 -12.68 -1.29 27.69
C LYS A 556 -12.32 -0.62 28.99
N ALA A 557 -13.29 0.07 29.59
CA ALA A 557 -13.14 0.74 30.87
C ALA A 557 -13.77 -0.08 31.99
N THR A 558 -13.19 0.02 33.18
CA THR A 558 -13.77 -0.48 34.44
C THR A 558 -13.56 0.53 35.56
N ILE A 559 -14.53 0.64 36.48
CA ILE A 559 -14.40 1.31 37.77
C ILE A 559 -14.43 0.23 38.84
N ASP A 560 -13.38 0.11 39.64
CA ASP A 560 -13.23 -0.89 40.71
C ASP A 560 -13.53 -2.33 40.23
N GLY A 561 -13.04 -2.65 39.02
CA GLY A 561 -13.25 -3.94 38.35
C GLY A 561 -14.62 -4.16 37.71
N LYS A 562 -15.58 -3.24 37.86
CA LYS A 562 -16.89 -3.31 37.21
C LYS A 562 -16.85 -2.60 35.86
N ALA A 563 -17.39 -3.24 34.82
CA ALA A 563 -17.45 -2.68 33.48
C ALA A 563 -18.34 -1.44 33.44
N VAL A 564 -17.86 -0.40 32.75
CA VAL A 564 -18.50 0.90 32.62
C VAL A 564 -18.46 1.36 31.17
N LYS A 565 -19.44 2.20 30.80
CA LYS A 565 -19.51 2.80 29.48
C LYS A 565 -18.55 3.98 29.38
N THR A 566 -17.94 4.14 28.21
CA THR A 566 -17.16 5.34 27.84
C THR A 566 -17.95 6.15 26.82
N TYR A 567 -17.84 7.48 26.89
CA TYR A 567 -18.51 8.42 26.00
C TYR A 567 -17.52 9.00 24.99
N GLN A 568 -17.98 9.28 23.77
CA GLN A 568 -17.22 10.10 22.83
C GLN A 568 -17.31 11.56 23.30
N THR A 569 -16.17 12.13 23.66
CA THR A 569 -16.09 13.48 24.23
C THR A 569 -15.31 14.41 23.31
N ASN A 570 -15.82 15.64 23.14
CA ASN A 570 -15.23 16.69 22.31
C ASN A 570 -14.89 16.22 20.88
N GLY A 571 -15.71 15.31 20.36
CA GLY A 571 -15.55 14.74 19.02
C GLY A 571 -14.38 13.77 18.83
N ILE A 572 -13.49 13.58 19.80
CA ILE A 572 -12.27 12.76 19.64
C ILE A 572 -11.83 11.98 20.88
N VAL A 573 -11.83 12.59 22.06
CA VAL A 573 -11.32 11.99 23.29
C VAL A 573 -12.40 11.15 23.98
N ARG A 574 -12.06 10.43 25.05
CA ARG A 574 -13.01 9.61 25.79
C ARG A 574 -13.36 10.24 27.13
N GLY A 575 -14.63 10.15 27.50
CA GLY A 575 -15.13 10.55 28.82
C GLY A 575 -15.74 9.37 29.58
N ILE A 576 -15.78 9.48 30.90
CA ILE A 576 -16.39 8.49 31.79
C ILE A 576 -17.06 9.19 32.98
N GLU A 577 -18.26 8.73 33.33
CA GLU A 577 -18.92 9.11 34.57
C GLU A 577 -18.31 8.36 35.76
N VAL A 578 -17.93 9.09 36.80
CA VAL A 578 -17.28 8.57 38.01
C VAL A 578 -18.22 8.81 39.20
N PRO A 579 -18.65 7.76 39.93
CA PRO A 579 -19.48 7.92 41.11
C PRO A 579 -18.70 8.58 42.25
N ALA A 580 -19.40 9.14 43.23
CA ALA A 580 -18.78 9.75 44.42
C ALA A 580 -17.96 8.72 45.21
N GLY A 581 -16.74 9.08 45.60
CA GLY A 581 -15.84 8.24 46.37
C GLY A 581 -14.39 8.25 45.87
N GLU A 582 -13.62 7.28 46.34
CA GLU A 582 -12.29 6.96 45.83
C GLU A 582 -12.41 5.76 44.90
N HIS A 583 -11.90 5.89 43.68
CA HIS A 583 -12.12 4.92 42.62
C HIS A 583 -10.85 4.64 41.83
N ILE A 584 -10.70 3.39 41.41
CA ILE A 584 -9.66 2.98 40.44
C ILE A 584 -10.32 2.77 39.09
N ILE A 585 -9.96 3.63 38.15
CA ILE A 585 -10.43 3.59 36.76
C ILE A 585 -9.36 2.94 35.91
N GLU A 586 -9.71 1.86 35.23
CA GLU A 586 -8.79 1.13 34.36
C GLU A 586 -9.33 1.12 32.92
N PHE A 587 -8.48 1.49 31.96
CA PHE A 587 -8.73 1.25 30.55
C PHE A 587 -7.79 0.14 30.07
N LYS A 588 -8.35 -0.97 29.57
CA LYS A 588 -7.59 -2.12 29.04
C LYS A 588 -7.87 -2.30 27.56
N TYR A 589 -6.82 -2.47 26.75
CA TYR A 589 -6.98 -2.81 25.33
C TYR A 589 -7.28 -4.30 25.16
N ASP A 590 -8.43 -4.62 24.56
CA ASP A 590 -8.86 -5.99 24.27
C ASP A 590 -8.03 -6.63 23.14
N LYS A 591 -7.18 -7.58 23.55
CA LYS A 591 -6.33 -8.39 22.66
C LYS A 591 -6.97 -9.72 22.25
N THR A 592 -8.24 -9.99 22.59
CA THR A 592 -8.87 -11.31 22.38
C THR A 592 -8.86 -11.74 20.92
N ILE A 593 -9.17 -10.85 19.97
CA ILE A 593 -9.14 -11.22 18.54
C ILE A 593 -7.73 -11.59 18.08
N PHE A 594 -6.72 -10.89 18.63
CA PHE A 594 -5.35 -11.04 18.19
C PHE A 594 -4.84 -12.42 18.59
N HIS A 595 -5.12 -12.84 19.83
CA HIS A 595 -4.86 -14.20 20.30
C HIS A 595 -5.63 -15.27 19.51
N LYS A 596 -6.91 -15.02 19.17
CA LYS A 596 -7.66 -15.92 18.28
C LYS A 596 -7.01 -16.04 16.90
N GLY A 597 -6.55 -14.92 16.33
CA GLY A 597 -5.82 -14.87 15.05
C GLY A 597 -4.50 -15.65 15.09
N ILE A 598 -3.73 -15.53 16.18
CA ILE A 598 -2.52 -16.34 16.43
C ILE A 598 -2.87 -17.82 16.42
N LEU A 599 -3.86 -18.23 17.23
CA LEU A 599 -4.24 -19.63 17.37
C LEU A 599 -4.66 -20.25 16.03
N ILE A 600 -5.55 -19.57 15.28
CA ILE A 600 -6.02 -20.02 13.97
C ILE A 600 -4.84 -20.10 12.98
N SER A 601 -3.95 -19.11 12.98
CA SER A 601 -2.77 -19.08 12.11
C SER A 601 -1.83 -20.26 12.36
N ILE A 602 -1.47 -20.50 13.62
CA ILE A 602 -0.59 -21.61 14.01
C ILE A 602 -1.23 -22.97 13.67
N LEU A 603 -2.49 -23.19 14.04
CA LEU A 603 -3.18 -24.44 13.74
C LEU A 603 -3.28 -24.70 12.24
N SER A 604 -3.63 -23.68 11.44
CA SER A 604 -3.71 -23.81 9.98
C SER A 604 -2.36 -24.12 9.35
N PHE A 605 -1.29 -23.51 9.87
CA PHE A 605 0.07 -23.77 9.42
C PHE A 605 0.53 -25.19 9.75
N ILE A 606 0.27 -25.67 10.97
CA ILE A 606 0.56 -27.04 11.39
C ILE A 606 -0.20 -28.04 10.51
N VAL A 607 -1.49 -27.80 10.26
CA VAL A 607 -2.29 -28.67 9.37
C VAL A 607 -1.69 -28.69 7.97
N ALA A 608 -1.33 -27.53 7.40
CA ALA A 608 -0.72 -27.47 6.07
C ALA A 608 0.62 -28.23 5.99
N ILE A 609 1.46 -28.15 7.02
CA ILE A 609 2.69 -28.96 7.13
C ILE A 609 2.35 -30.45 7.27
N GLY A 610 1.34 -30.80 8.07
CA GLY A 610 0.86 -32.17 8.20
C GLY A 610 0.42 -32.78 6.86
N LEU A 611 -0.28 -32.01 6.02
CA LEU A 611 -0.65 -32.41 4.66
C LEU A 611 0.57 -32.69 3.78
N ILE A 612 1.64 -31.91 3.93
CA ILE A 612 2.92 -32.12 3.25
C ILE A 612 3.56 -33.43 3.74
N GLY A 613 3.69 -33.61 5.06
CA GLY A 613 4.29 -34.82 5.65
C GLY A 613 3.57 -36.09 5.24
N ILE A 614 2.23 -36.13 5.39
CA ILE A 614 1.40 -37.27 4.97
C ILE A 614 1.55 -37.54 3.46
N GLY A 615 1.55 -36.48 2.65
CA GLY A 615 1.70 -36.59 1.21
C GLY A 615 3.06 -37.13 0.77
N LEU A 616 4.15 -36.80 1.48
CA LEU A 616 5.49 -37.35 1.23
C LEU A 616 5.56 -38.85 1.56
N ILE A 617 4.99 -39.25 2.71
CA ILE A 617 4.96 -40.67 3.14
C ILE A 617 4.17 -41.53 2.16
N LYS A 618 3.00 -41.05 1.71
CA LYS A 618 2.16 -41.78 0.73
C LYS A 618 2.85 -41.96 -0.63
N ASN A 619 3.54 -40.92 -1.13
CA ASN A 619 4.24 -41.01 -2.41
C ASN A 619 5.45 -41.96 -2.33
N LYS A 620 6.17 -42.00 -1.21
CA LYS A 620 7.29 -42.94 -1.05
C LYS A 620 6.83 -44.39 -1.09
N LYS A 621 5.69 -44.71 -0.45
CA LYS A 621 5.10 -46.06 -0.51
C LYS A 621 4.59 -46.45 -1.89
N SER A 622 4.13 -45.50 -2.71
CA SER A 622 3.74 -45.82 -4.10
C SER A 622 4.93 -46.08 -5.00
N ASP A 623 6.07 -45.41 -4.76
CA ASP A 623 7.31 -45.60 -5.53
C ASP A 623 8.07 -46.88 -5.10
N GLU A 624 7.84 -47.39 -3.89
CA GLU A 624 8.38 -48.70 -3.41
C GLU A 624 7.51 -49.91 -3.84
N LEU A 625 6.31 -49.68 -4.38
CA LEU A 625 5.36 -50.72 -4.84
C LEU A 625 5.30 -50.86 -6.37
N VAL A 626 6.11 -50.10 -7.11
CA VAL A 626 6.32 -50.17 -8.56
C VAL A 626 7.74 -50.65 -8.80
#